data_AF-A0A1H4CDA1-F1
#
_entry.id   AF-A0A1H4CDA1-F1
#
_cell.length_a   1.000
_cell.length_b   1.000
_cell.length_c   1.000
_cell.angle_alpha   90.00
_cell.angle_beta   90.00
_cell.angle_gamma   90.00
#
_symmetry.space_group_name_H-M   'P 1'
#
loop_
_entity.id
_entity.type
_entity.pdbx_description
1 polymer ?
#
loop_
_entity_poly.entity_id
_entity_poly.type
_entity_poly.pdbx_seq_one_letter_code
_entity_poly.pdbx_strand_id
1 'polypeptide(L)'
;MRTTRAIHAVERLKTRTGNPRFAAISLSGGLFYLVDRSSGSDKKVSDPLTLDDFVKFVDAFGPQKPRKASKFDLALEAQIKNSKR
;
A
#
# COMPACT_ATOMS: atom_id res chain seq x y z
N MET A 1 3.68 8.40 -16.99
CA MET A 1 2.70 8.83 -15.96
C MET A 1 2.74 7.86 -14.76
N ARG A 2 3.41 8.23 -13.65
CA ARG A 2 3.50 7.40 -12.43
C ARG A 2 2.27 7.54 -11.53
N THR A 3 1.74 8.75 -11.44
CA THR A 3 0.56 9.10 -10.63
C THR A 3 -0.70 8.34 -11.07
N THR A 4 -0.87 8.15 -12.39
CA THR A 4 -2.02 7.44 -12.97
C THR A 4 -2.12 5.98 -12.51
N ARG A 5 -0.99 5.25 -12.40
CA ARG A 5 -1.01 3.85 -11.92
C ARG A 5 -1.41 3.74 -10.44
N ALA A 6 -0.87 4.61 -9.59
CA ALA A 6 -1.22 4.63 -8.17
C ALA A 6 -2.71 4.96 -7.95
N ILE A 7 -3.23 5.93 -8.71
CA ILE A 7 -4.65 6.32 -8.66
C ILE A 7 -5.52 5.13 -9.08
N HIS A 8 -5.24 4.50 -10.22
CA HIS A 8 -6.02 3.35 -10.70
C HIS A 8 -6.02 2.17 -9.73
N ALA A 9 -4.88 1.87 -9.09
CA ALA A 9 -4.83 0.81 -8.08
C ALA A 9 -5.78 1.11 -6.91
N VAL A 10 -5.77 2.35 -6.41
CA VAL A 10 -6.68 2.77 -5.34
C VAL A 10 -8.14 2.81 -5.79
N GLU A 11 -8.43 3.23 -7.03
CA GLU A 11 -9.79 3.14 -7.59
C GLU A 11 -10.30 1.71 -7.59
N ARG A 12 -9.50 0.73 -8.04
CA ARG A 12 -9.87 -0.69 -7.97
C ARG A 12 -10.14 -1.15 -6.55
N LEU A 13 -9.32 -0.73 -5.58
CA LEU A 13 -9.53 -1.00 -4.17
C LEU A 13 -10.86 -0.42 -3.67
N LYS A 14 -11.17 0.84 -4.00
CA LYS A 14 -12.43 1.49 -3.64
C LYS A 14 -13.62 0.71 -4.18
N THR A 15 -13.59 0.34 -5.46
CA THR A 15 -14.66 -0.44 -6.10
C THR A 15 -14.80 -1.83 -5.46
N ARG A 16 -13.70 -2.51 -5.16
CA ARG A 16 -13.71 -3.86 -4.56
C ARG A 16 -14.23 -3.87 -3.12
N THR A 17 -13.87 -2.87 -2.33
CA THR A 17 -14.20 -2.80 -0.91
C THR A 17 -15.51 -2.08 -0.64
N GLY A 18 -16.04 -1.34 -1.62
CA GLY A 18 -17.18 -0.44 -1.43
C GLY A 18 -16.87 0.78 -0.56
N ASN A 19 -15.60 0.97 -0.16
CA ASN A 19 -15.16 2.08 0.67
C ASN A 19 -14.48 3.15 -0.21
N PRO A 20 -15.14 4.28 -0.51
CA PRO A 20 -14.58 5.33 -1.36
C PRO A 20 -13.51 6.18 -0.66
N ARG A 21 -13.31 5.99 0.66
CA ARG A 21 -12.46 6.84 1.51
C ARG A 21 -10.99 6.39 1.56
N PHE A 22 -10.61 5.40 0.76
CA PHE A 22 -9.20 5.09 0.53
C PHE A 22 -8.52 6.19 -0.29
N ALA A 23 -7.27 6.52 0.00
CA ALA A 23 -6.49 7.44 -0.81
C ALA A 23 -5.02 7.02 -0.90
N ALA A 24 -4.42 7.25 -2.06
CA ALA A 24 -2.97 7.17 -2.25
C ALA A 24 -2.38 8.54 -1.91
N ILE A 25 -1.37 8.57 -1.04
CA ILE A 25 -0.56 9.77 -0.81
C ILE A 25 0.81 9.56 -1.43
N SER A 26 1.23 10.49 -2.29
CA SER A 26 2.58 10.54 -2.84
C SER A 26 3.51 11.33 -1.93
N LEU A 27 4.71 10.80 -1.69
CA LEU A 27 5.80 11.46 -1.00
C LEU A 27 6.87 11.93 -1.99
N SER A 28 7.63 12.93 -1.55
CA SER A 28 8.91 13.29 -2.14
C SER A 28 9.82 12.04 -2.23
N GLY A 29 10.45 11.82 -3.38
CA GLY A 29 11.25 10.62 -3.65
C GLY A 29 10.54 9.52 -4.44
N GLY A 30 9.29 9.72 -4.86
CA GLY A 30 8.56 8.76 -5.70
C GLY A 30 8.00 7.56 -4.91
N LEU A 31 7.80 7.76 -3.61
CA LEU A 31 7.16 6.81 -2.72
C LEU A 31 5.66 7.11 -2.60
N PHE A 32 4.88 6.08 -2.31
CA PHE A 32 3.42 6.13 -2.19
C PHE A 32 2.99 5.32 -0.98
N TYR A 33 1.95 5.78 -0.28
CA TYR A 33 1.33 5.01 0.80
C TYR A 33 -0.18 5.14 0.79
N LEU A 34 -0.84 4.13 1.37
CA LEU A 34 -2.30 4.08 1.42
C LEU A 34 -2.78 4.64 2.76
N VAL A 35 -3.81 5.49 2.70
CA VAL A 35 -4.57 5.93 3.87
C VAL A 35 -6.01 5.49 3.77
N ASP A 36 -6.58 5.11 4.90
CA ASP A 36 -8.01 4.89 5.08
C ASP A 36 -8.59 6.08 5.86
N ARG A 37 -9.52 6.81 5.24
CA ARG A 37 -10.24 7.93 5.86
C ARG A 37 -11.63 7.53 6.35
N SER A 38 -11.96 6.24 6.37
CA SER A 38 -13.28 5.77 6.76
C SER A 38 -13.60 5.95 8.24
N SER A 39 -12.59 5.99 9.10
CA SER A 39 -12.74 6.25 10.53
C SER A 39 -12.81 7.74 10.89
N GLY A 40 -12.87 8.65 9.90
CA GLY A 40 -12.82 10.10 10.13
C GLY A 40 -11.42 10.65 10.42
N SER A 41 -10.41 9.79 10.48
CA SER A 41 -8.99 10.14 10.64
C SER A 41 -8.18 9.54 9.50
N ASP A 42 -7.09 10.21 9.10
CA ASP A 42 -6.14 9.66 8.12
C ASP A 42 -5.34 8.51 8.73
N LYS A 43 -5.91 7.30 8.71
CA LYS A 43 -5.20 6.12 9.19
C LYS A 43 -4.26 5.62 8.11
N LYS A 44 -2.96 5.71 8.36
CA LYS A 44 -1.95 5.13 7.49
C LYS A 44 -2.07 3.60 7.54
N VAL A 45 -2.24 2.99 6.37
CA VAL A 45 -2.49 1.55 6.22
C VAL A 45 -1.28 0.81 5.65
N SER A 46 -0.37 1.56 5.02
CA SER A 46 0.89 1.04 4.51
C SER A 46 2.05 1.98 4.84
N ASP A 47 3.25 1.43 4.85
CA ASP A 47 4.46 2.23 4.81
C ASP A 47 4.64 2.93 3.45
N PRO A 48 5.55 3.92 3.37
CA PRO A 48 5.99 4.50 2.10
C PRO A 48 6.66 3.46 1.22
N LEU A 49 6.01 3.09 0.12
CA LEU A 49 6.48 2.07 -0.81
C LEU A 49 6.80 2.68 -2.17
N THR A 50 7.63 2.02 -2.97
CA THR A 50 7.81 2.40 -4.37
C THR A 50 6.50 2.23 -5.15
N LEU A 51 6.36 2.86 -6.32
CA LEU A 51 5.12 2.74 -7.12
C LEU A 51 4.70 1.28 -7.36
N ASP A 52 5.64 0.42 -7.76
CA ASP A 52 5.35 -0.99 -8.07
C ASP A 52 4.95 -1.77 -6.81
N ASP A 53 5.62 -1.53 -5.69
CA ASP A 53 5.28 -2.16 -4.41
C ASP A 53 3.96 -1.64 -3.84
N PHE A 54 3.67 -0.36 -4.02
CA PHE A 54 2.41 0.25 -3.64
C PHE A 54 1.25 -0.36 -4.42
N VAL A 55 1.39 -0.52 -5.74
CA VAL A 55 0.35 -1.15 -6.56
C VAL A 55 0.13 -2.60 -6.13
N LYS A 56 1.20 -3.38 -5.94
CA LYS A 56 1.10 -4.77 -5.43
C LYS A 56 0.42 -4.83 -4.07
N PHE A 57 0.81 -3.93 -3.16
CA PHE A 57 0.20 -3.84 -1.83
C PHE A 57 -1.30 -3.54 -1.93
N VAL A 58 -1.70 -2.51 -2.68
CA VAL A 58 -3.10 -2.12 -2.85
C VAL A 58 -3.91 -3.21 -3.53
N ASP A 59 -3.37 -3.86 -4.56
CA ASP A 59 -4.03 -4.97 -5.25
C ASP A 59 -4.20 -6.19 -4.32
N ALA A 60 -3.28 -6.42 -3.38
CA ALA A 60 -3.39 -7.46 -2.33
C ALA A 60 -4.22 -7.02 -1.10
N PHE A 61 -4.36 -5.71 -0.86
CA PHE A 61 -5.01 -5.13 0.31
C PHE A 61 -6.54 -5.12 0.17
N GLY A 62 -7.27 -5.44 1.25
CA GLY A 62 -8.73 -5.52 1.26
C GLY A 62 -9.24 -6.96 1.47
N PRO A 63 -10.56 -7.16 1.49
CA PRO A 63 -11.16 -8.45 1.81
C PRO A 63 -10.97 -9.44 0.65
N GLN A 64 -9.83 -10.13 0.64
CA GLN A 64 -9.79 -11.48 0.10
C GLN A 64 -10.51 -12.38 1.11
N LYS A 65 -11.42 -13.25 0.61
CA LYS A 65 -12.13 -14.26 1.42
C LYS A 65 -11.21 -14.81 2.52
N PRO A 66 -11.70 -14.89 3.77
CA PRO A 66 -10.86 -14.84 4.95
C PRO A 66 -9.97 -16.08 5.03
N ARG A 67 -8.66 -15.90 5.24
CA ARG A 67 -7.92 -16.61 6.30
C ARG A 67 -6.47 -16.14 6.50
N LYS A 68 -6.23 -15.75 7.76
CA LYS A 68 -5.00 -15.84 8.57
C LYS A 68 -3.82 -14.90 8.25
N ALA A 69 -3.67 -13.95 9.16
CA ALA A 69 -2.41 -13.51 9.78
C ALA A 69 -1.21 -13.33 8.85
N SER A 70 -0.92 -12.05 8.58
CA SER A 70 0.30 -11.55 7.94
C SER A 70 1.56 -12.16 8.56
N LYS A 71 2.34 -12.87 7.73
CA LYS A 71 3.71 -13.33 7.98
C LYS A 71 4.74 -12.47 7.21
N PHE A 72 4.41 -11.23 6.86
CA PHE A 72 5.22 -10.43 5.91
C PHE A 72 5.99 -9.24 6.51
N ASP A 73 6.18 -9.17 7.83
CA ASP A 73 7.15 -8.25 8.46
C ASP A 73 8.62 -8.68 8.26
N LEU A 74 8.88 -9.77 7.54
CA LEU A 74 10.22 -10.38 7.42
C LEU A 74 11.08 -9.90 6.23
N ALA A 75 10.55 -9.09 5.31
CA ALA A 75 11.26 -8.82 4.05
C ALA A 75 12.11 -7.53 4.03
N LEU A 76 11.99 -6.63 5.02
CA LEU A 76 12.74 -5.37 5.02
C LEU A 76 14.16 -5.50 5.64
N GLU A 77 14.41 -6.49 6.50
CA GLU A 77 15.73 -6.67 7.12
C GLU A 77 16.77 -7.37 6.22
N ALA A 78 16.36 -7.93 5.07
CA ALA A 78 17.27 -8.70 4.22
C ALA A 78 18.27 -7.84 3.42
N GLN A 79 18.01 -6.54 3.21
CA GLN A 79 18.86 -5.72 2.34
C GLN A 79 20.09 -5.11 3.04
N ILE A 80 20.19 -5.19 4.38
CA ILE A 80 21.33 -4.60 5.11
C ILE A 80 22.49 -5.61 5.29
N LYS A 81 22.24 -6.92 5.17
CA LYS A 81 23.30 -7.93 5.35
C LYS A 81 24.32 -8.03 4.21
N ASN A 82 24.03 -7.46 3.03
CA ASN A 82 24.98 -7.50 1.91
C ASN A 82 25.92 -6.28 1.85
N SER A 83 25.85 -5.36 2.81
CA SER A 83 26.71 -4.16 2.87
C SER A 83 27.83 -4.23 3.91
N LYS A 84 28.01 -5.36 4.61
CA LYS A 84 29.23 -5.61 5.37
C LYS A 84 30.03 -6.70 4.66
N ARG A 85 31.01 -6.20 3.90
CA ARG A 85 32.26 -6.88 3.54
C ARG A 85 32.75 -7.81 4.64
#